data_AF-A0A7V9B7B3-F1
#
_entry.id   AF-A0A7V9B7B3-F1
#
_cell.length_a   1.000
_cell.length_b   1.000
_cell.length_c   1.000
_cell.angle_alpha   90.00
_cell.angle_beta   90.00
_cell.angle_gamma   90.00
#
_symmetry.space_group_name_H-M   'P 1'
#
loop_
_entity.id
_entity.type
_entity.pdbx_description
1 polymer ?
#
loop_
_entity_poly.entity_id
_entity_poly.type
_entity_poly.pdbx_seq_one_letter_code
_entity_poly.pdbx_strand_id
1 'polypeptide(L)'
;MTDDDRSHSLRSRPPAEPIDEEDEDEQADETNHKVFGLGISSAENRQPAYGQGVVVSLLTAAAVLILAIITVGSGVEGDPPVFRNTSPLFWVVSIVIMLLAAGGAQFAERTAANAASSVGQPGARTSMATAWTVPLVSVFAAIFLVATYHNQLMLLVGPLIAFIGTAGALLSRDLLDEVDEQSSRVASTIHTVIVHAVAFFAFSAVYLNKLDSWISAPLIGAIALLLILETLERAGIEPPRRLLFSVIGAWVLIQSTLSLNWWPTYGWTGGAVLLAIFYITAGLLLVYAEHGNVQRRDYAEFGVVGGAAILLLAVLS
;
A
#
# COMPACT_ATOMS: atom_id res chain seq x y z
N MET A 1 -1.73 -44.80 -46.16
CA MET A 1 -1.53 -46.14 -45.57
C MET A 1 -0.10 -46.54 -45.87
N THR A 2 0.80 -46.12 -44.97
CA THR A 2 2.17 -46.61 -44.80
C THR A 2 2.63 -46.00 -43.48
N ASP A 3 2.65 -46.86 -42.45
CA ASP A 3 3.29 -46.66 -41.16
C ASP A 3 4.77 -46.33 -41.34
N ASP A 4 5.31 -45.45 -40.50
CA ASP A 4 6.73 -45.52 -40.18
C ASP A 4 6.93 -45.22 -38.69
N ASP A 5 7.11 -46.31 -37.97
CA ASP A 5 7.24 -46.49 -36.54
C ASP A 5 8.72 -46.33 -36.17
N ARG A 6 9.09 -45.20 -35.55
CA ARG A 6 10.45 -45.00 -35.01
C ARG A 6 10.43 -45.03 -33.48
N SER A 7 10.49 -46.26 -32.99
CA SER A 7 10.84 -46.62 -31.63
C SER A 7 12.30 -46.24 -31.33
N HIS A 8 12.48 -45.18 -30.52
CA HIS A 8 13.79 -44.89 -29.92
C HIS A 8 14.04 -45.85 -28.75
N SER A 9 15.08 -46.67 -28.93
CA SER A 9 15.56 -47.65 -27.97
C SER A 9 16.09 -47.01 -26.69
N LEU A 10 15.53 -47.45 -25.57
CA LEU A 10 16.02 -47.23 -24.21
C LEU A 10 17.42 -47.85 -24.08
N ARG A 11 18.45 -47.00 -23.96
CA ARG A 11 19.81 -47.43 -23.61
C ARG A 11 19.87 -47.57 -22.08
N SER A 12 19.81 -48.79 -21.60
CA SER A 12 20.06 -49.16 -20.21
C SER A 12 21.48 -48.75 -19.81
N ARG A 13 21.56 -47.91 -18.77
CA ARG A 13 22.81 -47.51 -18.13
C ARG A 13 23.29 -48.67 -17.23
N PRO A 14 24.56 -49.08 -17.28
CA PRO A 14 25.08 -50.11 -16.37
C PRO A 14 25.04 -49.63 -14.91
N PRO A 15 24.87 -50.53 -13.94
CA PRO A 15 24.93 -50.19 -12.52
C PRO A 15 26.34 -49.70 -12.17
N ALA A 16 26.43 -48.52 -11.54
CA ALA A 16 27.68 -48.02 -10.99
C ALA A 16 28.07 -48.88 -9.77
N GLU A 17 29.36 -49.21 -9.71
CA GLU A 17 30.00 -49.91 -8.60
C GLU A 17 29.76 -49.20 -7.26
N PRO A 18 29.65 -49.96 -6.15
CA PRO A 18 29.74 -49.38 -4.81
C PRO A 18 31.16 -48.82 -4.63
N ILE A 19 31.24 -47.52 -4.40
CA ILE A 19 32.48 -46.86 -3.94
C ILE A 19 32.51 -47.08 -2.44
N ASP A 20 33.50 -47.85 -1.99
CA ASP A 20 33.81 -48.03 -0.58
C ASP A 20 34.20 -46.66 0.01
N GLU A 21 33.47 -46.28 1.06
CA GLU A 21 33.82 -45.23 2.00
C GLU A 21 35.03 -45.70 2.81
N GLU A 22 36.15 -44.97 2.79
CA GLU A 22 37.09 -44.86 3.92
C GLU A 22 38.17 -43.81 3.57
N ASP A 23 38.37 -42.86 4.50
CA ASP A 23 39.56 -41.99 4.64
C ASP A 23 39.68 -40.65 3.86
N GLU A 24 38.80 -39.65 4.01
CA GLU A 24 39.20 -38.21 3.84
C GLU A 24 38.36 -37.21 4.67
N ASP A 25 37.96 -37.56 5.89
CA ASP A 25 37.62 -36.55 6.93
C ASP A 25 38.90 -36.26 7.74
N GLU A 26 39.37 -35.00 7.82
CA GLU A 26 39.81 -34.39 9.11
C GLU A 26 40.44 -32.98 9.09
N GLN A 27 40.69 -32.27 7.97
CA GLN A 27 41.52 -31.03 8.06
C GLN A 27 41.04 -29.74 7.39
N ALA A 28 39.74 -29.55 7.13
CA ALA A 28 39.26 -28.28 6.58
C ALA A 28 38.01 -27.68 7.23
N ASP A 29 37.59 -28.15 8.41
CA ASP A 29 36.32 -27.73 9.03
C ASP A 29 36.48 -27.03 10.39
N GLU A 30 37.54 -26.22 10.55
CA GLU A 30 37.86 -25.59 11.83
C GLU A 30 38.13 -24.07 11.74
N THR A 31 37.26 -23.29 11.08
CA THR A 31 37.12 -21.84 11.39
C THR A 31 35.69 -21.30 11.22
N ASN A 32 34.65 -22.14 11.34
CA ASN A 32 33.28 -21.64 11.48
C ASN A 32 32.91 -21.58 12.97
N HIS A 33 33.26 -20.46 13.59
CA HIS A 33 33.02 -20.18 14.99
C HIS A 33 31.50 -20.10 15.24
N LYS A 34 30.88 -21.26 15.52
CA LYS A 34 29.49 -21.39 15.99
C LYS A 34 29.39 -20.86 17.43
N VAL A 35 29.47 -19.55 17.60
CA VAL A 35 29.18 -18.89 18.88
C VAL A 35 27.66 -18.87 19.01
N PHE A 36 27.13 -19.80 19.81
CA PHE A 36 25.71 -20.17 19.96
C PHE A 36 25.17 -20.98 18.78
N GLY A 37 24.80 -22.26 19.02
CA GLY A 37 24.23 -23.20 18.05
C GLY A 37 22.84 -22.83 17.48
N LEU A 38 22.53 -21.54 17.38
CA LEU A 38 21.48 -20.98 16.54
C LEU A 38 22.16 -20.60 15.22
N GLY A 39 21.75 -21.19 14.10
CA GLY A 39 22.30 -20.86 12.76
C GLY A 39 21.93 -19.44 12.28
N ILE A 40 22.36 -18.40 12.99
CA ILE A 40 22.05 -16.98 12.72
C ILE A 40 23.18 -16.26 11.95
N SER A 41 24.19 -16.98 11.44
CA SER A 41 25.34 -16.39 10.73
C SER A 41 24.98 -15.65 9.43
N SER A 42 23.72 -15.75 8.96
CA SER A 42 23.23 -15.04 7.77
C SER A 42 22.38 -13.79 8.07
N ALA A 43 22.08 -13.48 9.34
CA ALA A 43 21.29 -12.28 9.68
C ALA A 43 22.14 -11.01 9.81
N GLU A 44 23.42 -11.14 10.19
CA GLU A 44 24.29 -10.00 10.52
C GLU A 44 24.77 -9.24 9.27
N ASN A 45 24.74 -9.87 8.09
CA ASN A 45 25.11 -9.25 6.82
C ASN A 45 23.94 -8.61 6.04
N ARG A 46 22.69 -8.73 6.53
CA ARG A 46 21.55 -7.99 5.97
C ARG A 46 21.42 -6.68 6.73
N GLN A 47 22.12 -5.65 6.27
CA GLN A 47 21.92 -4.30 6.78
C GLN A 47 20.42 -3.96 6.64
N PRO A 48 19.70 -3.70 7.75
CA PRO A 48 18.25 -3.79 7.76
C PRO A 48 17.64 -2.66 6.91
N ALA A 49 17.09 -3.02 5.75
CA ALA A 49 16.28 -2.12 4.92
C ALA A 49 15.14 -1.47 5.75
N TYR A 50 14.63 -2.20 6.75
CA TYR A 50 13.78 -1.72 7.83
C TYR A 50 14.16 -0.34 8.39
N GLY A 51 15.45 -0.06 8.57
CA GLY A 51 15.91 1.20 9.15
C GLY A 51 15.55 2.42 8.31
N GLN A 52 15.59 2.30 6.98
CA GLN A 52 15.31 3.41 6.07
C GLN A 52 13.82 3.77 6.06
N GLY A 53 12.94 2.76 6.03
CA GLY A 53 11.49 2.99 6.04
C GLY A 53 11.02 3.68 7.32
N VAL A 54 11.56 3.27 8.47
CA VAL A 54 11.30 3.91 9.77
C VAL A 54 11.77 5.36 9.77
N VAL A 55 12.98 5.65 9.29
CA VAL A 55 13.49 7.03 9.21
C VAL A 55 12.60 7.92 8.33
N VAL A 56 12.20 7.44 7.14
CA VAL A 56 11.30 8.19 6.24
C VAL A 56 9.97 8.48 6.92
N SER A 57 9.39 7.49 7.61
CA SER A 57 8.11 7.67 8.32
C SER A 57 8.21 8.68 9.48
N LEU A 58 9.31 8.67 10.25
CA LEU A 58 9.55 9.62 11.33
C LEU A 58 9.75 11.04 10.82
N LEU A 59 10.54 11.22 9.75
CA LEU A 59 10.74 12.53 9.12
C LEU A 59 9.43 13.09 8.58
N THR A 60 8.62 12.23 7.95
CA THR A 60 7.30 12.59 7.44
C THR A 60 6.36 13.03 8.56
N ALA A 61 6.30 12.27 9.66
CA ALA A 61 5.50 12.59 10.82
C ALA A 61 5.93 13.92 11.48
N ALA A 62 7.24 14.13 11.62
CA ALA A 62 7.81 15.38 12.15
C ALA A 62 7.46 16.58 11.27
N ALA A 63 7.51 16.44 9.95
CA ALA A 63 7.12 17.49 9.02
C ALA A 63 5.63 17.85 9.13
N VAL A 64 4.75 16.85 9.23
CA VAL A 64 3.31 17.06 9.48
C VAL A 64 3.06 17.69 10.85
N LEU A 65 3.84 17.32 11.88
CA LEU A 65 3.74 17.93 13.21
C LEU A 65 4.06 19.42 13.17
N ILE A 66 5.11 19.81 12.45
CA ILE A 66 5.47 21.22 12.25
C ILE A 66 4.32 21.97 11.58
N LEU A 67 3.70 21.41 10.54
CA LEU A 67 2.51 22.00 9.91
C LEU A 67 1.32 22.11 10.87
N ALA A 68 1.10 21.11 11.72
CA ALA A 68 0.04 21.14 12.73
C ALA A 68 0.27 22.23 13.77
N ILE A 69 1.53 22.44 14.22
CA ILE A 69 1.88 23.53 15.15
C ILE A 69 1.61 24.89 14.52
N ILE A 70 1.96 25.08 13.25
CA ILE A 70 1.75 26.36 12.53
C ILE A 70 0.25 26.68 12.37
N THR A 71 -0.60 25.66 12.25
CA THR A 71 -2.05 25.82 11.99
C THR A 71 -2.89 25.92 13.26
N VAL A 72 -2.46 25.32 14.38
CA VAL A 72 -3.14 25.40 15.68
C VAL A 72 -2.79 26.74 16.34
N GLY A 73 -3.55 27.80 16.03
CA GLY A 73 -3.39 29.08 16.75
C GLY A 73 -3.98 30.33 16.09
N SER A 74 -4.28 30.31 14.80
CA SER A 74 -4.93 31.43 14.13
C SER A 74 -6.46 31.30 14.22
N GLY A 75 -7.13 32.29 14.77
CA GLY A 75 -8.59 32.34 14.90
C GLY A 75 -9.25 33.16 13.80
N VAL A 76 -8.86 32.97 12.53
CA VAL A 76 -9.41 33.76 11.41
C VAL A 76 -10.62 33.04 10.81
N GLU A 77 -11.61 33.78 10.31
CA GLU A 77 -12.81 33.22 9.66
C GLU A 77 -12.59 33.04 8.15
N GLY A 78 -13.01 31.90 7.61
CA GLY A 78 -12.96 31.53 6.19
C GLY A 78 -13.78 30.27 5.92
N ASP A 79 -14.32 30.17 4.71
CA ASP A 79 -15.14 29.07 4.18
C ASP A 79 -14.62 28.72 2.77
N PRO A 80 -14.28 27.46 2.43
CA PRO A 80 -14.40 26.21 3.22
C PRO A 80 -13.40 26.08 4.38
N PRO A 81 -13.65 25.17 5.35
CA PRO A 81 -12.83 25.01 6.56
C PRO A 81 -11.33 24.88 6.28
N VAL A 82 -10.96 24.17 5.20
CA VAL A 82 -9.56 23.93 4.80
C VAL A 82 -8.76 25.20 4.54
N PHE A 83 -9.40 26.30 4.13
CA PHE A 83 -8.72 27.54 3.78
C PHE A 83 -8.76 28.58 4.90
N ARG A 84 -9.41 28.28 6.03
CA ARG A 84 -9.66 29.22 7.12
C ARG A 84 -8.37 29.78 7.73
N ASN A 85 -7.38 28.93 7.97
CA ASN A 85 -6.11 29.32 8.61
C ASN A 85 -4.86 28.93 7.81
N THR A 86 -5.02 28.56 6.54
CA THR A 86 -3.89 28.14 5.70
C THR A 86 -3.50 29.26 4.74
N SER A 87 -2.23 29.66 4.77
CA SER A 87 -1.67 30.58 3.76
C SER A 87 -1.28 29.85 2.47
N PRO A 88 -1.08 30.54 1.34
CA PRO A 88 -0.50 29.91 0.15
C PRO A 88 0.85 29.23 0.42
N LEU A 89 1.66 29.79 1.34
CA LEU A 89 2.92 29.20 1.78
C LEU A 89 2.69 27.83 2.46
N PHE A 90 1.64 27.69 3.28
CA PHE A 90 1.29 26.40 3.90
C PHE A 90 1.07 25.32 2.85
N TRP A 91 0.35 25.64 1.76
CA TRP A 91 0.08 24.68 0.69
C TRP A 91 1.32 24.34 -0.14
N VAL A 92 2.19 25.32 -0.41
CA VAL A 92 3.48 25.07 -1.08
C VAL A 92 4.36 24.14 -0.24
N VAL A 93 4.50 24.41 1.06
CA VAL A 93 5.26 23.56 1.98
C VAL A 93 4.63 22.17 2.08
N SER A 94 3.30 22.08 2.12
CA SER A 94 2.57 20.81 2.12
C SER A 94 2.86 19.97 0.89
N ILE A 95 2.88 20.57 -0.31
CA ILE A 95 3.23 19.90 -1.56
C ILE A 95 4.67 19.37 -1.49
N VAL A 96 5.62 20.17 -1.00
CA VAL A 96 7.00 19.73 -0.82
C VAL A 96 7.09 18.53 0.11
N ILE A 97 6.39 18.56 1.26
CA ILE A 97 6.39 17.45 2.23
C ILE A 97 5.78 16.18 1.60
N MET A 98 4.67 16.30 0.88
CA MET A 98 4.06 15.20 0.15
C MET A 98 5.03 14.55 -0.85
N LEU A 99 5.73 15.38 -1.64
CA LEU A 99 6.71 14.90 -2.63
C LEU A 99 7.94 14.27 -1.96
N LEU A 100 8.41 14.82 -0.84
CA LEU A 100 9.53 14.25 -0.09
C LEU A 100 9.18 12.91 0.55
N ALA A 101 7.97 12.77 1.11
CA ALA A 101 7.50 11.50 1.68
C ALA A 101 7.36 10.42 0.59
N ALA A 102 6.74 10.78 -0.53
CA ALA A 102 6.60 9.93 -1.71
C ALA A 102 7.97 9.51 -2.28
N GLY A 103 8.85 10.50 -2.51
CA GLY A 103 10.20 10.27 -3.03
C GLY A 103 11.09 9.47 -2.08
N GLY A 104 11.01 9.73 -0.78
CA GLY A 104 11.75 9.00 0.25
C GLY A 104 11.33 7.54 0.33
N ALA A 105 10.03 7.26 0.29
CA ALA A 105 9.51 5.90 0.23
C ALA A 105 9.95 5.17 -1.04
N GLN A 106 9.89 5.84 -2.18
CA GLN A 106 10.33 5.27 -3.45
C GLN A 106 11.84 5.01 -3.51
N PHE A 107 12.62 5.88 -2.87
CA PHE A 107 14.06 5.73 -2.75
C PHE A 107 14.41 4.54 -1.87
N ALA A 108 13.78 4.42 -0.70
CA ALA A 108 13.98 3.31 0.24
C ALA A 108 13.66 1.94 -0.41
N GLU A 109 12.59 1.86 -1.20
CA GLU A 109 12.26 0.64 -1.97
C GLU A 109 13.36 0.30 -2.98
N ARG A 110 13.84 1.29 -3.74
CA ARG A 110 14.86 1.07 -4.78
C ARG A 110 16.20 0.66 -4.18
N THR A 111 16.59 1.26 -3.06
CA THR A 111 17.82 0.89 -2.35
C THR A 111 17.73 -0.54 -1.81
N ALA A 112 16.58 -0.92 -1.23
CA ALA A 112 16.33 -2.28 -0.78
C ALA A 112 16.38 -3.30 -1.93
N ALA A 113 15.69 -3.02 -3.04
CA ALA A 113 15.69 -3.89 -4.22
C ALA A 113 17.08 -4.05 -4.85
N ASN A 114 17.85 -2.96 -4.95
CA ASN A 114 19.22 -3.00 -5.46
C ASN A 114 20.13 -3.83 -4.54
N ALA A 115 20.01 -3.66 -3.22
CA ALA A 115 20.76 -4.46 -2.25
C ALA A 115 20.43 -5.96 -2.39
N ALA A 116 19.14 -6.32 -2.50
CA ALA A 116 18.73 -7.72 -2.70
C ALA A 116 19.32 -8.33 -3.98
N SER A 117 19.32 -7.57 -5.09
CA SER A 117 19.89 -8.03 -6.37
C SER A 117 21.40 -8.29 -6.31
N SER A 118 22.12 -7.51 -5.50
CA SER A 118 23.58 -7.65 -5.35
C SER A 118 23.98 -8.95 -4.63
N VAL A 119 23.05 -9.54 -3.86
CA VAL A 119 23.23 -10.82 -3.15
C VAL A 119 22.66 -12.00 -3.96
N GLY A 120 22.25 -11.77 -5.22
CA GLY A 120 21.76 -12.81 -6.11
C GLY A 120 20.35 -13.33 -5.76
N GLN A 121 19.58 -12.59 -4.96
CA GLN A 121 18.19 -12.94 -4.72
C GLN A 121 17.35 -12.68 -5.99
N PRO A 122 16.37 -13.55 -6.30
CA PRO A 122 15.43 -13.29 -7.39
C PRO A 122 14.78 -11.91 -7.16
N GLY A 123 14.91 -11.00 -8.14
CA GLY A 123 14.37 -9.66 -8.01
C GLY A 123 12.88 -9.68 -7.66
N ALA A 124 12.46 -8.77 -6.77
CA ALA A 124 11.07 -8.63 -6.36
C ALA A 124 10.13 -8.60 -7.58
N ARG A 125 8.98 -9.28 -7.47
CA ARG A 125 8.02 -9.50 -8.57
C ARG A 125 7.37 -8.21 -9.12
N THR A 126 7.67 -7.05 -8.56
CA THR A 126 7.04 -5.77 -8.94
C THR A 126 7.92 -5.02 -9.95
N SER A 127 7.51 -4.99 -11.22
CA SER A 127 8.24 -4.26 -12.28
C SER A 127 8.02 -2.75 -12.25
N MET A 128 7.14 -2.25 -11.39
CA MET A 128 6.80 -0.83 -11.30
C MET A 128 6.98 -0.33 -9.86
N ALA A 129 7.34 0.94 -9.78
CA ALA A 129 7.64 1.63 -8.54
C ALA A 129 6.38 2.36 -8.04
N THR A 130 5.53 1.71 -7.22
CA THR A 130 4.38 2.37 -6.56
C THR A 130 4.52 2.52 -5.05
N ALA A 131 5.70 2.21 -4.48
CA ALA A 131 5.97 2.38 -3.05
C ALA A 131 5.70 3.82 -2.53
N TRP A 132 5.71 4.83 -3.41
CA TRP A 132 5.37 6.22 -3.09
C TRP A 132 3.87 6.48 -2.85
N THR A 133 2.99 5.60 -3.34
CA THR A 133 1.55 5.88 -3.44
C THR A 133 0.88 5.98 -2.09
N VAL A 134 1.00 4.97 -1.23
CA VAL A 134 0.38 4.99 0.12
C VAL A 134 0.94 6.11 1.00
N PRO A 135 2.27 6.33 1.07
CA PRO A 135 2.84 7.48 1.77
C PRO A 135 2.30 8.81 1.28
N LEU A 136 2.20 9.01 -0.04
CA LEU A 136 1.65 10.25 -0.60
C LEU A 136 0.22 10.51 -0.13
N VAL A 137 -0.65 9.51 -0.27
CA VAL A 137 -2.07 9.63 0.09
C VAL A 137 -2.25 9.76 1.60
N SER A 138 -1.44 9.08 2.40
CA SER A 138 -1.45 9.19 3.87
C SER A 138 -1.09 10.60 4.32
N VAL A 139 -0.01 11.17 3.78
CA VAL A 139 0.42 12.54 4.09
C VAL A 139 -0.60 13.56 3.62
N PHE A 140 -1.16 13.37 2.42
CA PHE A 140 -2.26 14.18 1.92
C PHE A 140 -3.44 14.18 2.92
N ALA A 141 -3.88 13.00 3.37
CA ALA A 141 -4.98 12.86 4.33
C ALA A 141 -4.68 13.56 5.65
N ALA A 142 -3.46 13.36 6.18
CA ALA A 142 -3.01 13.99 7.42
C ALA A 142 -3.01 15.52 7.31
N ILE A 143 -2.42 16.08 6.25
CA ILE A 143 -2.35 17.53 6.01
C ILE A 143 -3.74 18.12 5.85
N PHE A 144 -4.62 17.50 5.06
CA PHE A 144 -5.99 17.98 4.89
C PHE A 144 -6.78 17.94 6.20
N LEU A 145 -6.68 16.89 7.01
CA LEU A 145 -7.37 16.83 8.30
C LEU A 145 -6.85 17.86 9.30
N VAL A 146 -5.53 18.09 9.34
CA VAL A 146 -4.90 19.16 10.13
C VAL A 146 -5.46 20.52 9.70
N ALA A 147 -5.50 20.77 8.39
CA ALA A 147 -6.05 21.98 7.80
C ALA A 147 -7.57 22.10 7.92
N THR A 148 -8.31 21.04 8.25
CA THR A 148 -9.77 21.12 8.49
C THR A 148 -10.07 21.44 9.95
N TYR A 149 -9.48 20.69 10.88
CA TYR A 149 -9.93 20.69 12.27
C TYR A 149 -9.28 21.75 13.16
N HIS A 150 -8.07 22.22 12.85
CA HIS A 150 -7.38 23.30 13.58
C HIS A 150 -7.37 23.15 15.12
N ASN A 151 -7.47 21.92 15.64
CA ASN A 151 -7.58 21.64 17.08
C ASN A 151 -6.28 21.00 17.58
N GLN A 152 -5.97 21.14 18.87
CA GLN A 152 -4.83 20.53 19.55
C GLN A 152 -4.73 19.02 19.34
N LEU A 153 -5.86 18.31 19.18
CA LEU A 153 -5.85 16.89 18.84
C LEU A 153 -5.11 16.59 17.54
N MET A 154 -5.10 17.51 16.56
CA MET A 154 -4.38 17.33 15.30
C MET A 154 -2.86 17.41 15.44
N LEU A 155 -2.33 17.93 16.55
CA LEU A 155 -0.91 17.84 16.87
C LEU A 155 -0.47 16.38 17.07
N LEU A 156 -1.38 15.51 17.52
CA LEU A 156 -1.12 14.08 17.68
C LEU A 156 -1.64 13.29 16.48
N VAL A 157 -2.90 13.52 16.08
CA VAL A 157 -3.59 12.70 15.08
C VAL A 157 -2.97 12.85 13.69
N GLY A 158 -2.62 14.07 13.25
CA GLY A 158 -2.04 14.31 11.93
C GLY A 158 -0.72 13.55 11.73
N PRO A 159 0.30 13.77 12.60
CA PRO A 159 1.56 13.03 12.55
C PRO A 159 1.40 11.52 12.68
N LEU A 160 0.45 11.07 13.51
CA LEU A 160 0.18 9.65 13.70
C LEU A 160 -0.36 8.99 12.42
N ILE A 161 -1.30 9.64 11.71
CA ILE A 161 -1.81 9.15 10.43
C ILE A 161 -0.66 9.05 9.41
N ALA A 162 0.14 10.12 9.28
CA ALA A 162 1.28 10.15 8.37
C ALA A 162 2.31 9.05 8.69
N PHE A 163 2.65 8.89 9.98
CA PHE A 163 3.56 7.86 10.45
C PHE A 163 3.04 6.45 10.14
N ILE A 164 1.83 6.12 10.58
CA ILE A 164 1.26 4.77 10.42
C ILE A 164 1.08 4.43 8.94
N GLY A 165 0.59 5.36 8.13
CA GLY A 165 0.41 5.12 6.70
C GLY A 165 1.74 4.89 5.98
N THR A 166 2.78 5.68 6.27
CA THR A 166 4.09 5.51 5.63
C THR A 166 4.85 4.31 6.19
N ALA A 167 4.96 4.18 7.52
CA ALA A 167 5.66 3.07 8.16
C ALA A 167 4.97 1.74 7.87
N GLY A 168 3.65 1.68 7.99
CA GLY A 168 2.88 0.49 7.71
C GLY A 168 2.99 0.07 6.26
N ALA A 169 2.91 1.01 5.31
CA ALA A 169 3.10 0.70 3.89
C ALA A 169 4.48 0.06 3.68
N LEU A 170 5.56 0.75 4.07
CA LEU A 170 6.93 0.28 3.86
C LEU A 170 7.24 -1.02 4.60
N LEU A 171 6.81 -1.15 5.86
CA LEU A 171 7.00 -2.37 6.65
C LEU A 171 6.26 -3.56 6.03
N SER A 172 5.03 -3.35 5.57
CA SER A 172 4.30 -4.42 4.89
C SER A 172 4.96 -4.82 3.57
N ARG A 173 5.65 -3.90 2.89
CA ARG A 173 6.45 -4.23 1.68
C ARG A 173 7.62 -5.13 2.04
N ASP A 174 8.37 -4.75 3.06
CA ASP A 174 9.57 -5.47 3.50
C ASP A 174 9.22 -6.88 4.00
N LEU A 175 8.15 -7.00 4.80
CA LEU A 175 7.67 -8.30 5.30
C LEU A 175 7.14 -9.23 4.19
N LEU A 176 6.63 -8.68 3.09
CA LEU A 176 6.18 -9.47 1.94
C LEU A 176 7.35 -10.10 1.17
N ASP A 177 8.53 -9.50 1.24
CA ASP A 177 9.73 -9.98 0.56
C ASP A 177 10.47 -11.07 1.38
N GLU A 178 10.05 -11.33 2.63
CA GLU A 178 10.55 -12.44 3.43
C GLU A 178 9.96 -13.79 2.99
N VAL A 179 10.79 -14.85 3.03
CA VAL A 179 10.56 -16.14 2.33
C VAL A 179 9.46 -17.01 2.96
N ASP A 180 8.90 -16.63 4.12
CA ASP A 180 7.91 -17.46 4.81
C ASP A 180 6.47 -17.19 4.32
N GLU A 181 5.76 -18.25 3.94
CA GLU A 181 4.37 -18.20 3.48
C GLU A 181 3.43 -17.65 4.55
N GLN A 182 3.72 -17.92 5.83
CA GLN A 182 2.94 -17.39 6.95
C GLN A 182 3.13 -15.86 7.08
N SER A 183 4.36 -15.36 6.98
CA SER A 183 4.67 -13.94 7.01
C SER A 183 4.02 -13.19 5.85
N SER A 184 3.99 -13.80 4.65
CA SER A 184 3.36 -13.22 3.47
C SER A 184 1.86 -12.95 3.66
N ARG A 185 1.10 -13.90 4.25
CA ARG A 185 -0.34 -13.71 4.53
C ARG A 185 -0.61 -12.59 5.52
N VAL A 186 0.19 -12.53 6.59
CA VAL A 186 0.08 -11.48 7.62
C VAL A 186 0.41 -10.13 7.00
N ALA A 187 1.49 -10.03 6.23
CA ALA A 187 1.92 -8.79 5.60
C ALA A 187 0.90 -8.27 4.57
N SER A 188 0.31 -9.15 3.76
CA SER A 188 -0.77 -8.79 2.82
C SER A 188 -2.01 -8.27 3.55
N THR A 189 -2.37 -8.90 4.67
CA THR A 189 -3.49 -8.47 5.52
C THR A 189 -3.21 -7.08 6.12
N ILE A 190 -2.03 -6.89 6.70
CA ILE A 190 -1.59 -5.60 7.25
C ILE A 190 -1.63 -4.51 6.18
N HIS A 191 -1.08 -4.80 4.99
CA HIS A 191 -1.07 -3.87 3.87
C HIS A 191 -2.49 -3.46 3.47
N THR A 192 -3.40 -4.42 3.33
CA THR A 192 -4.80 -4.17 2.98
C THR A 192 -5.48 -3.30 4.04
N VAL A 193 -5.29 -3.59 5.32
CA VAL A 193 -5.83 -2.78 6.42
C VAL A 193 -5.31 -1.34 6.34
N ILE A 194 -4.02 -1.15 6.09
CA ILE A 194 -3.42 0.19 5.99
C ILE A 194 -3.96 0.95 4.78
N VAL A 195 -4.05 0.33 3.60
CA VAL A 195 -4.58 0.97 2.40
C VAL A 195 -6.02 1.43 2.62
N HIS A 196 -6.86 0.61 3.26
CA HIS A 196 -8.24 0.99 3.55
C HIS A 196 -8.35 2.06 4.65
N ALA A 197 -7.50 2.01 5.68
CA ALA A 197 -7.45 3.06 6.69
C ALA A 197 -7.03 4.41 6.07
N VAL A 198 -6.00 4.41 5.23
CA VAL A 198 -5.54 5.60 4.50
C VAL A 198 -6.62 6.11 3.53
N ALA A 199 -7.29 5.21 2.81
CA ALA A 199 -8.43 5.55 1.94
C ALA A 199 -9.55 6.24 2.73
N PHE A 200 -9.92 5.68 3.89
CA PHE A 200 -10.96 6.23 4.75
C PHE A 200 -10.62 7.67 5.18
N PHE A 201 -9.41 7.90 5.69
CA PHE A 201 -9.01 9.23 6.12
C PHE A 201 -8.92 10.21 4.95
N ALA A 202 -8.39 9.78 3.79
CA ALA A 202 -8.28 10.63 2.62
C ALA A 202 -9.66 11.04 2.07
N PHE A 203 -10.56 10.07 1.88
CA PHE A 203 -11.94 10.35 1.41
C PHE A 203 -12.71 11.20 2.42
N SER A 204 -12.60 10.90 3.72
CA SER A 204 -13.22 11.70 4.77
C SER A 204 -12.69 13.12 4.78
N ALA A 205 -11.37 13.32 4.61
CA ALA A 205 -10.76 14.64 4.59
C ALA A 205 -11.26 15.48 3.39
N VAL A 206 -11.39 14.89 2.20
CA VAL A 206 -11.96 15.59 1.04
C VAL A 206 -13.42 15.93 1.29
N TYR A 207 -14.22 14.98 1.77
CA TYR A 207 -15.67 15.14 1.94
C TYR A 207 -16.04 16.11 3.08
N LEU A 208 -15.28 16.11 4.19
CA LEU A 208 -15.45 17.03 5.32
C LEU A 208 -15.36 18.50 4.92
N ASN A 209 -14.54 18.82 3.92
CA ASN A 209 -14.31 20.19 3.47
C ASN A 209 -15.40 20.71 2.52
N LYS A 210 -16.41 19.90 2.17
CA LYS A 210 -17.51 20.25 1.27
C LYS A 210 -17.04 21.01 0.01
N LEU A 211 -15.94 20.54 -0.57
CA LEU A 211 -15.40 21.15 -1.78
C LEU A 211 -16.42 21.00 -2.93
N ASP A 212 -16.40 21.96 -3.85
CA ASP A 212 -17.22 21.91 -5.06
C ASP A 212 -17.09 20.56 -5.77
N SER A 213 -18.17 20.07 -6.38
CA SER A 213 -18.19 18.77 -7.07
C SER A 213 -17.12 18.67 -8.16
N TRP A 214 -16.79 19.79 -8.81
CA TRP A 214 -15.72 19.88 -9.81
C TRP A 214 -14.31 19.70 -9.23
N ILE A 215 -14.13 19.86 -7.93
CA ILE A 215 -12.84 19.67 -7.24
C ILE A 215 -12.84 18.36 -6.45
N SER A 216 -13.88 18.08 -5.68
CA SER A 216 -13.97 16.88 -4.84
C SER A 216 -13.98 15.59 -5.66
N ALA A 217 -14.76 15.53 -6.74
CA ALA A 217 -14.86 14.33 -7.56
C ALA A 217 -13.52 13.93 -8.21
N PRO A 218 -12.78 14.80 -8.93
CA PRO A 218 -11.48 14.42 -9.47
C PRO A 218 -10.44 14.13 -8.38
N LEU A 219 -10.52 14.78 -7.21
CA LEU A 219 -9.60 14.52 -6.11
C LEU A 219 -9.81 13.12 -5.50
N ILE A 220 -11.07 12.74 -5.25
CA ILE A 220 -11.43 11.38 -4.82
C ILE A 220 -11.07 10.35 -5.90
N GLY A 221 -11.31 10.67 -7.17
CA GLY A 221 -10.90 9.85 -8.30
C GLY A 221 -9.38 9.63 -8.35
N ALA A 222 -8.58 10.68 -8.16
CA ALA A 222 -7.12 10.59 -8.13
C ALA A 222 -6.61 9.76 -6.96
N ILE A 223 -7.18 9.94 -5.76
CA ILE A 223 -6.86 9.12 -4.58
C ILE A 223 -7.20 7.65 -4.84
N ALA A 224 -8.40 7.37 -5.36
CA ALA A 224 -8.84 6.01 -5.67
C ALA A 224 -7.97 5.36 -6.75
N LEU A 225 -7.63 6.10 -7.82
CA LEU A 225 -6.73 5.63 -8.87
C LEU A 225 -5.40 5.15 -8.28
N LEU A 226 -4.78 5.99 -7.45
CA LEU A 226 -3.51 5.70 -6.79
C LEU A 226 -3.62 4.46 -5.89
N LEU A 227 -4.61 4.39 -5.01
CA LEU A 227 -4.73 3.27 -4.07
C LEU A 227 -5.14 1.95 -4.75
N ILE A 228 -5.96 1.98 -5.80
CA ILE A 228 -6.28 0.77 -6.59
C ILE A 228 -5.05 0.32 -7.37
N LEU A 229 -4.25 1.25 -7.91
CA LEU A 229 -3.00 0.92 -8.58
C LEU A 229 -2.04 0.18 -7.64
N GLU A 230 -1.87 0.64 -6.40
CA GLU A 230 -1.08 -0.07 -5.37
C GLU A 230 -1.66 -1.44 -5.04
N THR A 231 -2.98 -1.52 -4.82
CA THR A 231 -3.65 -2.79 -4.45
C THR A 231 -3.44 -3.85 -5.53
N LEU A 232 -3.56 -3.47 -6.80
CA LEU A 232 -3.35 -4.37 -7.94
C LEU A 232 -1.86 -4.65 -8.19
N GLU A 233 -0.95 -3.73 -7.87
CA GLU A 233 0.49 -4.03 -7.87
C GLU A 233 0.80 -5.17 -6.91
N ARG A 234 0.17 -5.17 -5.73
CA ARG A 234 0.40 -6.19 -4.72
C ARG A 234 -0.13 -7.57 -5.07
N ALA A 235 -1.16 -7.66 -5.91
CA ALA A 235 -1.56 -8.93 -6.51
C ALA A 235 -0.67 -9.39 -7.67
N GLY A 236 0.38 -8.65 -8.03
CA GLY A 236 1.28 -9.03 -9.12
C GLY A 236 0.65 -8.88 -10.51
N ILE A 237 -0.37 -8.03 -10.65
CA ILE A 237 -1.05 -7.80 -11.93
C ILE A 237 -0.14 -7.01 -12.88
N GLU A 238 -0.10 -7.42 -14.15
CA GLU A 238 0.69 -6.79 -15.20
C GLU A 238 0.42 -5.27 -15.33
N PRO A 239 1.46 -4.43 -15.53
CA PRO A 239 1.33 -2.97 -15.57
C PRO A 239 0.21 -2.39 -16.46
N PRO A 240 0.00 -2.84 -17.72
CA PRO A 240 -1.03 -2.26 -18.57
C PRO A 240 -2.45 -2.56 -18.07
N ARG A 241 -2.70 -3.80 -17.60
CA ARG A 241 -4.00 -4.20 -17.03
C ARG A 241 -4.25 -3.47 -15.72
N ARG A 242 -3.21 -3.35 -14.91
CA ARG A 242 -3.22 -2.63 -13.64
C ARG A 242 -3.64 -1.17 -13.80
N LEU A 243 -3.04 -0.46 -14.76
CA LEU A 243 -3.40 0.93 -15.06
C LEU A 243 -4.86 1.03 -15.53
N LEU A 244 -5.28 0.16 -16.46
CA LEU A 244 -6.65 0.13 -16.96
C LEU A 244 -7.67 -0.05 -15.83
N PHE A 245 -7.48 -1.06 -14.97
CA PHE A 245 -8.38 -1.32 -13.85
C PHE A 245 -8.37 -0.18 -12.82
N SER A 246 -7.21 0.43 -12.54
CA SER A 246 -7.14 1.60 -11.65
C SER A 246 -7.94 2.79 -12.19
N VAL A 247 -7.91 3.04 -13.50
CA VAL A 247 -8.71 4.08 -14.16
C VAL A 247 -10.20 3.78 -14.08
N ILE A 248 -10.61 2.53 -14.33
CA ILE A 248 -12.00 2.10 -14.22
C ILE A 248 -12.50 2.28 -12.79
N GLY A 249 -11.73 1.82 -11.80
CA GLY A 249 -12.10 1.96 -10.39
C GLY A 249 -12.18 3.42 -9.94
N ALA A 250 -11.23 4.25 -10.35
CA ALA A 250 -11.28 5.70 -10.11
C ALA A 250 -12.52 6.35 -10.72
N TRP A 251 -12.91 5.95 -11.94
CA TRP A 251 -14.11 6.44 -12.60
C TRP A 251 -15.39 6.10 -11.81
N VAL A 252 -15.48 4.89 -11.27
CA VAL A 252 -16.60 4.47 -10.40
C VAL A 252 -16.69 5.39 -9.18
N LEU A 253 -15.55 5.71 -8.54
CA LEU A 253 -15.52 6.59 -7.37
C LEU A 253 -15.85 8.05 -7.70
N ILE A 254 -15.47 8.55 -8.89
CA ILE A 254 -15.88 9.87 -9.39
C ILE A 254 -17.41 9.95 -9.49
N GLN A 255 -18.03 8.99 -10.19
CA GLN A 255 -19.49 8.96 -10.37
C GLN A 255 -20.23 8.81 -9.03
N SER A 256 -19.66 8.00 -8.13
CA SER A 256 -20.20 7.82 -6.78
C SER A 256 -20.13 9.09 -5.95
N THR A 257 -19.04 9.85 -6.05
CA THR A 257 -18.89 11.16 -5.39
C THR A 257 -19.92 12.16 -5.89
N LEU A 258 -20.11 12.25 -7.21
CA LEU A 258 -21.13 13.11 -7.80
C LEU A 258 -22.53 12.74 -7.29
N SER A 259 -22.83 11.45 -7.20
CA SER A 259 -24.12 10.97 -6.65
C SER A 259 -24.26 11.30 -5.16
N LEU A 260 -23.19 11.13 -4.39
CA LEU A 260 -23.16 11.36 -2.94
C LEU A 260 -23.28 12.84 -2.58
N ASN A 261 -22.87 13.76 -3.46
CA ASN A 261 -23.04 15.20 -3.24
C ASN A 261 -24.52 15.64 -3.29
N TRP A 262 -25.42 14.81 -3.83
CA TRP A 262 -26.86 15.04 -3.81
C TRP A 262 -27.53 14.41 -2.57
N TRP A 263 -26.81 13.54 -1.86
CA TRP A 263 -27.30 12.97 -0.60
C TRP A 263 -26.99 13.94 0.55
N PRO A 264 -27.95 14.24 1.45
CA PRO A 264 -27.72 15.05 2.65
C PRO A 264 -26.89 14.31 3.72
N THR A 265 -25.74 13.73 3.36
CA THR A 265 -24.77 13.15 4.29
C THR A 265 -23.74 14.18 4.73
N TYR A 266 -23.30 14.13 5.99
CA TYR A 266 -22.33 15.07 6.54
C TYR A 266 -21.06 14.38 7.06
N GLY A 267 -19.91 14.92 6.64
CA GLY A 267 -18.61 14.61 7.24
C GLY A 267 -18.15 13.17 7.06
N TRP A 268 -17.89 12.48 8.18
CA TRP A 268 -17.29 11.14 8.20
C TRP A 268 -18.15 10.06 7.53
N THR A 269 -19.48 10.23 7.51
CA THR A 269 -20.39 9.26 6.88
C THR A 269 -20.18 9.20 5.38
N GLY A 270 -19.98 10.35 4.73
CA GLY A 270 -19.66 10.38 3.29
C GLY A 270 -18.32 9.73 2.97
N GLY A 271 -17.29 9.96 3.79
CA GLY A 271 -16.02 9.27 3.68
C GLY A 271 -16.12 7.74 3.87
N ALA A 272 -16.97 7.29 4.80
CA ALA A 272 -17.24 5.87 5.02
C ALA A 272 -17.99 5.21 3.87
N VAL A 273 -18.97 5.91 3.26
CA VAL A 273 -19.67 5.42 2.06
C VAL A 273 -18.69 5.28 0.89
N LEU A 274 -17.82 6.27 0.67
CA LEU A 274 -16.79 6.20 -0.36
C LEU A 274 -15.79 5.06 -0.10
N LEU A 275 -15.42 4.81 1.16
CA LEU A 275 -14.60 3.65 1.53
C LEU A 275 -15.29 2.33 1.18
N ALA A 276 -16.58 2.20 1.48
CA ALA A 276 -17.33 0.98 1.15
C ALA A 276 -17.36 0.74 -0.36
N ILE A 277 -17.60 1.78 -1.16
CA ILE A 277 -17.58 1.70 -2.63
C ILE A 277 -16.17 1.36 -3.13
N PHE A 278 -15.14 1.97 -2.56
CA PHE A 278 -13.74 1.65 -2.85
C PHE A 278 -13.42 0.19 -2.55
N TYR A 279 -13.80 -0.33 -1.38
CA TYR A 279 -13.59 -1.72 -0.98
C TYR A 279 -14.23 -2.69 -1.98
N ILE A 280 -15.50 -2.49 -2.33
CA ILE A 280 -16.22 -3.32 -3.32
C ILE A 280 -15.51 -3.26 -4.67
N THR A 281 -15.17 -2.05 -5.13
CA THR A 281 -14.60 -1.83 -6.46
C THR A 281 -13.20 -2.43 -6.55
N ALA A 282 -12.33 -2.17 -5.57
CA ALA A 282 -10.98 -2.71 -5.51
C ALA A 282 -11.00 -4.23 -5.41
N GLY A 283 -11.86 -4.81 -4.55
CA GLY A 283 -12.01 -6.26 -4.39
C GLY A 283 -12.49 -6.95 -5.66
N LEU A 284 -13.52 -6.42 -6.33
CA LEU A 284 -14.02 -6.98 -7.59
C LEU A 284 -12.98 -6.89 -8.72
N LEU A 285 -12.28 -5.76 -8.83
CA LEU A 285 -11.21 -5.59 -9.81
C LEU A 285 -10.05 -6.56 -9.55
N LEU A 286 -9.70 -6.78 -8.29
CA LEU A 286 -8.66 -7.72 -7.88
C LEU A 286 -9.02 -9.16 -8.30
N VAL A 287 -10.21 -9.63 -7.90
CA VAL A 287 -10.69 -10.98 -8.22
C VAL A 287 -10.77 -11.20 -9.74
N TYR A 288 -11.28 -10.20 -10.46
CA TYR A 288 -11.34 -10.26 -11.92
C TYR A 288 -9.96 -10.28 -12.57
N ALA A 289 -9.02 -9.50 -12.06
CA ALA A 289 -7.66 -9.44 -12.59
C ALA A 289 -6.89 -10.75 -12.39
N GLU A 290 -7.12 -11.45 -11.27
CA GLU A 290 -6.48 -12.74 -10.96
C GLU A 290 -7.09 -13.91 -11.73
N HIS A 291 -8.42 -14.01 -11.78
CA HIS A 291 -9.11 -15.19 -12.31
C HIS A 291 -9.61 -15.03 -13.76
N GLY A 292 -9.61 -13.80 -14.30
CA GLY A 292 -10.15 -13.48 -15.62
C GLY A 292 -11.67 -13.58 -15.75
N ASN A 293 -12.37 -14.00 -14.69
CA ASN A 293 -13.83 -14.07 -14.63
C ASN A 293 -14.29 -13.81 -13.19
N VAL A 294 -15.42 -13.13 -13.03
CA VAL A 294 -16.04 -12.91 -11.71
C VAL A 294 -17.16 -13.93 -11.54
N GLN A 295 -17.08 -14.76 -10.50
CA GLN A 295 -18.16 -15.70 -10.22
C GLN A 295 -19.36 -14.94 -9.62
N ARG A 296 -20.58 -15.44 -9.85
CA ARG A 296 -21.80 -14.89 -9.22
C ARG A 296 -21.68 -14.81 -7.69
N ARG A 297 -20.91 -15.71 -7.10
CA ARG A 297 -20.62 -15.74 -5.67
C ARG A 297 -19.86 -14.48 -5.23
N ASP A 298 -18.87 -14.04 -5.98
CA ASP A 298 -18.03 -12.89 -5.64
C ASP A 298 -18.87 -11.60 -5.66
N TYR A 299 -19.74 -11.44 -6.66
CA TYR A 299 -20.70 -10.33 -6.69
C TYR A 299 -21.63 -10.32 -5.48
N ALA A 300 -22.09 -11.50 -5.03
CA ALA A 300 -22.92 -11.61 -3.85
C ALA A 300 -22.14 -11.29 -2.57
N GLU A 301 -20.90 -11.77 -2.44
CA GLU A 301 -20.07 -11.53 -1.25
C GLU A 301 -19.73 -10.05 -1.09
N PHE A 302 -19.15 -9.43 -2.11
CA PHE A 302 -18.82 -8.00 -2.07
C PHE A 302 -20.07 -7.12 -2.04
N GLY A 303 -21.11 -7.49 -2.76
CA GLY A 303 -22.39 -6.77 -2.77
C GLY A 303 -23.10 -6.81 -1.42
N VAL A 304 -23.10 -7.95 -0.73
CA VAL A 304 -23.71 -8.10 0.60
C VAL A 304 -22.88 -7.37 1.65
N VAL A 305 -21.56 -7.54 1.68
CA VAL A 305 -20.70 -6.88 2.69
C VAL A 305 -20.73 -5.36 2.51
N GLY A 306 -20.54 -4.89 1.28
CA GLY A 306 -20.58 -3.47 0.96
C GLY A 306 -21.97 -2.85 1.12
N GLY A 307 -23.02 -3.55 0.67
CA GLY A 307 -24.40 -3.13 0.84
C GLY A 307 -24.81 -3.07 2.32
N ALA A 308 -24.41 -4.06 3.12
CA ALA A 308 -24.65 -4.07 4.57
C ALA A 308 -23.92 -2.92 5.26
N ALA A 309 -22.67 -2.63 4.88
CA ALA A 309 -21.93 -1.49 5.40
C ALA A 309 -22.63 -0.16 5.09
N ILE A 310 -23.08 0.04 3.84
CA ILE A 310 -23.80 1.25 3.43
C ILE A 310 -25.14 1.37 4.16
N LEU A 311 -25.89 0.27 4.30
CA LEU A 311 -27.17 0.25 5.01
C LEU A 311 -26.98 0.58 6.49
N LEU A 312 -25.97 -0.03 7.13
CA LEU A 312 -25.63 0.25 8.52
C LEU A 312 -25.24 1.71 8.72
N LEU A 313 -24.44 2.28 7.80
CA LEU A 313 -24.09 3.70 7.83
C LEU A 313 -25.33 4.59 7.67
N ALA A 314 -26.24 4.24 6.75
CA ALA A 314 -27.47 5.01 6.51
C ALA A 314 -28.45 4.97 7.70
N VAL A 315 -28.44 3.90 8.50
CA VAL A 315 -29.26 3.79 9.72
C VAL A 315 -28.66 4.57 10.89
N LEU A 316 -27.33 4.70 10.94
CA LEU A 316 -26.61 5.38 12.02
C LEU A 316 -26.40 6.88 11.80
N SER A 317 -26.56 7.36 10.56
CA SER A 317 -26.39 8.77 10.17
C SER A 317 -27.67 9.59 10.35
#